data_AF-A0A839GZJ5-F1
#
_entry.id   AF-A0A839GZJ5-F1
#
_cell.length_a   1.000
_cell.length_b   1.000
_cell.length_c   1.000
_cell.angle_alpha   90.00
_cell.angle_beta   90.00
_cell.angle_gamma   90.00
#
_symmetry.space_group_name_H-M   'P 1'
#
loop_
_entity.id
_entity.type
_entity.pdbx_description
1 polymer ?
#
loop_
_entity_poly.entity_id
_entity_poly.type
_entity_poly.pdbx_seq_one_letter_code
_entity_poly.pdbx_strand_id
1 'polypeptide(L)'
;MPHPLNLPSAAPKFTPEHLFRETYGEVFSLLYRRYGAAHQQDIEDALQEAFYAALKVWPTKGLPEKPQAWLLRVTHNKLLNHLTRRAVHQTAVQQLELEKDCFAPGEDETRDSQLQLLFACCHPQLTSSAQLIFSLKHLGGFGVEEIAQGLQQSKDAVYKSLQRSKKFFQHLSPDFIEIDILASPERLQNVLHVLYLLFNEGYDSTRGTSLLNQEICYEALRLTHLLDQRFAGKELPVRHLLSLLYFHLSRFETRVDGQGRFVPLARQERAQWDRHLIRRGFHFLQDAFPAKVNPYYLQACIASLHAAAPLLPPHRLVRHQTPL
;
A
#
# COMPACT_ATOMS: atom_id res chain seq x y z
N MET A 1 23.06 10.72 -5.08
CA MET A 1 21.98 10.31 -6.02
C MET A 1 20.67 10.46 -5.27
N PRO A 2 19.71 11.27 -5.75
CA PRO A 2 18.47 11.50 -5.02
C PRO A 2 17.63 10.22 -4.94
N HIS A 3 17.04 9.97 -3.77
CA HIS A 3 16.24 8.79 -3.42
C HIS A 3 15.12 8.53 -4.45
N PRO A 4 14.84 7.28 -4.86
CA PRO A 4 13.78 6.95 -5.82
C PRO A 4 12.33 7.24 -5.37
N LEU A 5 12.16 7.90 -4.20
CA LEU A 5 10.88 8.38 -3.67
C LEU A 5 10.70 9.89 -3.82
N ASN A 6 11.60 10.60 -4.52
CA ASN A 6 11.40 12.02 -4.81
C ASN A 6 10.31 12.21 -5.88
N LEU A 7 9.06 12.03 -5.45
CA LEU A 7 7.88 12.58 -6.09
C LEU A 7 8.03 14.12 -6.06
N PRO A 8 7.84 14.83 -7.19
CA PRO A 8 8.10 16.26 -7.23
C PRO A 8 7.18 17.03 -6.28
N SER A 9 7.69 18.19 -5.85
CA SER A 9 7.20 19.24 -4.93
C SER A 9 5.71 19.67 -4.99
N ALA A 10 4.87 19.01 -5.80
CA ALA A 10 3.43 19.23 -5.90
C ALA A 10 2.62 17.92 -5.74
N ALA A 11 3.19 16.88 -5.10
CA ALA A 11 2.40 15.80 -4.51
C ALA A 11 1.49 16.39 -3.40
N PRO A 12 0.26 15.86 -3.18
CA PRO A 12 -0.57 16.30 -2.07
C PRO A 12 0.27 16.21 -0.80
N LYS A 13 0.29 17.30 -0.02
CA LYS A 13 1.10 17.46 1.19
C LYS A 13 1.13 16.16 1.97
N PHE A 14 2.26 15.43 1.92
CA PHE A 14 2.44 14.20 2.68
C PHE A 14 2.22 14.55 4.16
N THR A 15 1.11 14.05 4.70
CA THR A 15 0.74 14.28 6.09
C THR A 15 1.64 13.40 6.98
N PRO A 16 1.91 13.79 8.24
CA PRO A 16 2.66 12.95 9.18
C PRO A 16 2.13 11.52 9.24
N GLU A 17 0.81 11.34 9.10
CA GLU A 17 0.10 10.07 9.05
C GLU A 17 0.60 9.17 7.91
N HIS A 18 0.86 9.71 6.72
CA HIS A 18 1.40 8.91 5.61
C HIS A 18 2.81 8.40 5.90
N LEU A 19 3.69 9.25 6.45
CA LEU A 19 5.04 8.84 6.85
C LEU A 19 4.97 7.73 7.92
N PHE A 20 4.03 7.85 8.86
CA PHE A 20 3.79 6.84 9.88
C PHE A 20 3.33 5.50 9.28
N ARG A 21 2.39 5.51 8.32
CA ARG A 21 1.91 4.30 7.64
C ARG A 21 3.00 3.62 6.82
N GLU A 22 3.78 4.37 6.05
CA GLU A 22 4.89 3.82 5.27
C GLU A 22 5.94 3.17 6.19
N THR A 23 6.31 3.87 7.26
CA THR A 23 7.26 3.35 8.25
C THR A 23 6.71 2.12 8.98
N TYR A 24 5.39 2.08 9.25
CA TYR A 24 4.74 0.90 9.84
C TYR A 24 5.02 -0.33 8.99
N GLY A 25 4.70 -0.27 7.69
CA GLY A 25 4.83 -1.41 6.79
C GLY A 25 6.27 -1.89 6.64
N GLU A 26 7.22 -0.96 6.54
CA GLU A 26 8.65 -1.25 6.51
C GLU A 26 9.09 -2.01 7.77
N VAL A 27 8.88 -1.43 8.96
CA VAL A 27 9.31 -2.01 10.24
C VAL A 27 8.62 -3.33 10.50
N PHE A 28 7.31 -3.42 10.26
CA PHE A 28 6.54 -4.64 10.46
C PHE A 28 7.08 -5.76 9.56
N SER A 29 7.29 -5.50 8.26
CA SER A 29 7.75 -6.53 7.32
C SER A 29 9.15 -7.07 7.66
N LEU A 30 10.06 -6.20 8.09
CA LEU A 30 11.41 -6.58 8.54
C LEU A 30 11.36 -7.51 9.76
N LEU A 31 10.61 -7.11 10.79
CA LEU A 31 10.48 -7.91 12.01
C LEU A 31 9.70 -9.19 11.75
N TYR A 32 8.68 -9.16 10.87
CA TYR A 32 7.92 -10.34 10.48
C TYR A 32 8.79 -11.34 9.72
N ARG A 33 9.65 -10.88 8.81
CA ARG A 33 10.65 -11.72 8.13
C ARG A 33 11.62 -12.35 9.12
N ARG A 34 12.08 -11.58 10.12
CA ARG A 34 13.10 -12.03 11.08
C ARG A 34 12.57 -13.00 12.14
N TYR A 35 11.42 -12.68 12.75
CA TYR A 35 10.85 -13.43 13.88
C TYR A 35 9.74 -14.40 13.44
N GLY A 36 9.15 -14.20 12.28
CA GLY A 36 8.12 -15.08 11.72
C GLY A 36 6.70 -14.83 12.26
N ALA A 37 5.75 -15.57 11.69
CA ALA A 37 4.31 -15.41 11.93
C ALA A 37 3.87 -15.69 13.38
N ALA A 38 4.63 -16.50 14.12
CA ALA A 38 4.36 -16.79 15.53
C ALA A 38 4.38 -15.53 16.40
N HIS A 39 5.27 -14.58 16.07
CA HIS A 39 5.48 -13.34 16.83
C HIS A 39 4.73 -12.13 16.27
N GLN A 40 3.80 -12.33 15.33
CA GLN A 40 3.02 -11.25 14.73
C GLN A 40 2.40 -10.29 15.76
N GLN A 41 1.80 -10.83 16.83
CA GLN A 41 1.19 -9.98 17.87
C GLN A 41 2.23 -9.15 18.61
N ASP A 42 3.36 -9.78 18.98
CA ASP A 42 4.42 -9.13 19.74
C ASP A 42 5.04 -7.99 18.90
N ILE A 43 5.16 -8.20 17.59
CA ILE A 43 5.59 -7.17 16.64
C ILE A 43 4.59 -6.01 16.62
N GLU A 44 3.29 -6.29 16.46
CA GLU A 44 2.25 -5.24 16.44
C GLU A 44 2.24 -4.42 17.76
N ASP A 45 2.30 -5.09 18.90
CA ASP A 45 2.27 -4.45 20.22
C ASP A 45 3.53 -3.60 20.44
N ALA A 46 4.70 -4.12 20.10
CA ALA A 46 5.97 -3.38 20.18
C ALA A 46 5.98 -2.13 19.29
N LEU A 47 5.36 -2.21 18.12
CA LEU A 47 5.33 -1.16 17.12
C LEU A 47 4.32 -0.07 17.52
N GLN A 48 3.19 -0.44 18.12
CA GLN A 48 2.27 0.50 18.78
C GLN A 48 2.94 1.23 19.95
N GLU A 49 3.71 0.52 20.79
CA GLU A 49 4.49 1.14 21.86
C GLU A 49 5.53 2.14 21.33
N ALA A 50 6.19 1.81 20.21
CA ALA A 50 7.18 2.67 19.58
C ALA A 50 6.56 3.95 19.01
N PHE A 51 5.42 3.86 18.34
CA PHE A 51 4.68 5.04 17.88
C PHE A 51 4.16 5.89 19.04
N TYR A 52 3.66 5.25 20.11
CA TYR A 52 3.28 5.98 21.31
C TYR A 52 4.45 6.74 21.93
N ALA A 53 5.65 6.15 21.94
CA ALA A 53 6.86 6.83 22.38
C ALA A 53 7.24 7.99 21.45
N ALA A 54 7.14 7.82 20.13
CA ALA A 54 7.36 8.88 19.14
C ALA A 54 6.45 10.09 19.39
N LEU A 55 5.15 9.86 19.58
CA LEU A 55 4.16 10.91 19.85
C LEU A 55 4.43 11.69 21.14
N LYS A 56 5.11 11.09 22.12
CA LYS A 56 5.54 11.79 23.34
C LYS A 56 6.83 12.58 23.18
N VAL A 57 7.80 12.00 22.48
CA VAL A 57 9.18 12.52 22.43
C VAL A 57 9.37 13.55 21.33
N TRP A 58 8.83 13.31 20.14
CA TRP A 58 9.10 14.17 18.97
C TRP A 58 8.55 15.60 19.10
N PRO A 59 7.36 15.86 19.70
CA PRO A 59 6.89 17.23 19.88
C PRO A 59 7.80 18.07 20.78
N THR A 60 8.54 17.44 21.70
CA THR A 60 9.40 18.15 22.67
C THR A 60 10.86 18.18 22.24
N LYS A 61 11.37 17.11 21.65
CA LYS A 61 12.79 16.98 21.25
C LYS A 61 13.04 17.20 19.75
N GLY A 62 11.99 17.43 18.97
CA GLY A 62 12.05 17.45 17.51
C GLY A 62 12.08 16.04 16.90
N LEU A 63 11.90 15.98 15.58
CA LEU A 63 12.04 14.73 14.84
C LEU A 63 13.52 14.31 14.81
N PRO A 64 13.82 13.01 15.02
CA PRO A 64 15.16 12.48 14.76
C PRO A 64 15.58 12.70 13.31
N GLU A 65 16.89 12.77 13.02
CA GLU A 65 17.41 12.88 11.65
C GLU A 65 16.95 11.73 10.75
N LYS A 66 16.80 10.52 11.31
CA LYS A 66 16.27 9.33 10.62
C LYS A 66 15.11 8.72 11.43
N PRO A 67 13.86 9.21 11.26
CA PRO A 67 12.71 8.73 12.03
C PRO A 67 12.42 7.23 11.86
N GLN A 68 12.57 6.71 10.64
CA GLN A 68 12.39 5.28 10.33
C GLN A 68 13.37 4.40 11.12
N ALA A 69 14.67 4.72 11.08
CA ALA A 69 15.69 3.97 11.82
C ALA A 69 15.47 4.04 13.33
N TRP A 70 15.01 5.18 13.83
CA TRP A 70 14.63 5.32 15.24
C TRP A 70 13.45 4.41 15.59
N LEU A 71 12.38 4.41 14.78
CA LEU A 71 11.19 3.58 15.00
C LEU A 71 11.52 2.09 14.94
N LEU A 72 12.32 1.67 13.96
CA LEU A 72 12.80 0.30 13.84
C LEU A 72 13.54 -0.14 15.10
N ARG A 73 14.51 0.66 15.55
CA ARG A 73 15.31 0.37 16.75
C ARG A 73 14.47 0.29 18.00
N VAL A 74 13.58 1.26 18.21
CA VAL A 74 12.69 1.27 19.39
C VAL A 74 11.75 0.07 19.35
N THR A 75 11.13 -0.21 18.21
CA THR A 75 10.24 -1.36 18.03
C THR A 75 10.97 -2.67 18.30
N HIS A 76 12.16 -2.86 17.72
CA HIS A 76 12.98 -4.05 17.93
C HIS A 76 13.33 -4.23 19.42
N ASN A 77 13.76 -3.16 20.10
CA ASN A 77 14.06 -3.22 21.53
C ASN A 77 12.83 -3.55 22.38
N LYS A 78 11.65 -3.03 22.03
CA LYS A 78 10.39 -3.37 22.69
C LYS A 78 10.00 -4.83 22.47
N LEU A 79 10.11 -5.31 21.25
CA LEU A 79 9.87 -6.70 20.88
C LEU A 79 10.77 -7.64 21.68
N LEU A 80 12.08 -7.39 21.71
CA LEU A 80 13.01 -8.20 22.48
C LEU A 80 12.64 -8.21 23.97
N ASN A 81 12.25 -7.07 24.54
CA ASN A 81 11.78 -7.04 25.93
C ASN A 81 10.50 -7.87 26.15
N HIS A 82 9.57 -7.88 25.19
CA HIS A 82 8.37 -8.72 25.24
C HIS A 82 8.74 -10.21 25.19
N LEU A 83 9.65 -10.59 24.30
CA LEU A 83 10.13 -11.96 24.14
C LEU A 83 10.91 -12.45 25.35
N THR A 84 11.84 -11.64 25.88
CA THR A 84 12.62 -11.94 27.10
C THR A 84 11.72 -12.16 28.31
N ARG A 85 10.64 -11.38 28.48
CA ARG A 85 9.69 -11.56 29.59
C ARG A 85 8.91 -12.87 29.50
N ARG A 86 8.71 -13.38 28.28
CA ARG A 86 8.04 -14.67 28.04
C ARG A 86 9.01 -15.85 28.04
N ALA A 87 10.29 -15.61 27.81
CA ALA A 87 11.31 -16.64 27.81
C ALA A 87 11.48 -17.22 29.22
N VAL A 88 11.22 -18.53 29.36
CA VAL A 88 11.37 -19.26 30.63
C VAL A 88 12.83 -19.65 30.88
N HIS A 89 13.67 -19.69 29.83
CA HIS A 89 15.05 -20.18 29.89
C HIS A 89 16.09 -19.05 29.72
N GLN A 90 17.11 -19.03 30.60
CA GLN A 90 18.20 -18.02 30.60
C GLN A 90 19.00 -17.99 29.29
N THR A 91 19.21 -19.13 28.63
CA THR A 91 19.95 -19.19 27.36
C THR A 91 19.22 -18.47 26.21
N ALA A 92 17.88 -18.56 26.18
CA ALA A 92 17.08 -17.85 25.19
C ALA A 92 17.11 -16.33 25.42
N VAL A 93 17.17 -15.89 26.69
CA VAL A 93 17.34 -14.49 27.04
C VAL A 93 18.70 -13.95 26.57
N GLN A 94 19.79 -14.69 26.80
CA GLN A 94 21.13 -14.28 26.38
C GLN A 94 21.27 -14.14 24.86
N GLN A 95 20.64 -15.04 24.07
CA GLN A 95 20.63 -14.93 22.61
C GLN A 95 19.89 -13.67 22.14
N LEU A 96 18.73 -13.37 22.73
CA LEU A 96 17.95 -12.17 22.41
C LEU A 96 18.67 -10.87 22.82
N GLU A 97 19.46 -10.88 23.88
CA GLU A 97 20.26 -9.73 24.30
C GLU A 97 21.42 -9.45 23.34
N LEU A 98 22.08 -10.48 22.80
CA LEU A 98 23.10 -10.33 21.77
C LEU A 98 22.53 -9.75 20.45
N GLU A 99 21.25 -9.99 20.17
CA GLU A 99 20.60 -9.42 18.97
C GLU A 99 20.32 -7.91 19.07
N LYS A 100 20.24 -7.33 20.28
CA LYS A 100 19.88 -5.90 20.49
C LYS A 100 20.80 -4.93 19.75
N ASP A 101 22.09 -5.24 19.65
CA ASP A 101 23.11 -4.31 19.16
C ASP A 101 23.36 -4.39 17.65
N CYS A 102 22.79 -5.38 16.94
CA CYS A 102 23.15 -5.71 15.55
C CYS A 102 22.04 -5.50 14.51
N PHE A 103 20.88 -4.95 14.87
CA PHE A 103 19.76 -4.81 13.92
C PHE A 103 19.77 -3.46 13.19
N ALA A 104 20.39 -3.45 12.00
CA ALA A 104 20.47 -2.31 11.09
C ALA A 104 20.32 -2.78 9.63
N PRO A 105 19.10 -3.08 9.16
CA PRO A 105 18.87 -3.56 7.80
C PRO A 105 19.16 -2.50 6.75
N GLY A 106 19.60 -2.95 5.58
CA GLY A 106 19.79 -2.08 4.40
C GLY A 106 18.48 -1.70 3.71
N GLU A 107 18.54 -0.76 2.76
CA GLU A 107 17.38 -0.38 1.94
C GLU A 107 16.85 -1.56 1.11
N ASP A 108 17.76 -2.36 0.53
CA ASP A 108 17.41 -3.57 -0.22
C ASP A 108 16.69 -4.59 0.66
N GLU A 109 17.23 -4.85 1.85
CA GLU A 109 16.62 -5.79 2.81
C GLU A 109 15.22 -5.34 3.26
N THR A 110 15.03 -4.03 3.44
CA THR A 110 13.72 -3.46 3.79
C THR A 110 12.71 -3.65 2.66
N ARG A 111 13.08 -3.29 1.43
CA ARG A 111 12.23 -3.48 0.25
C ARG A 111 11.91 -4.95 0.02
N ASP A 112 12.90 -5.81 0.14
CA ASP A 112 12.74 -7.25 0.00
C ASP A 112 11.77 -7.79 1.05
N SER A 113 11.89 -7.36 2.31
CA SER A 113 10.99 -7.79 3.38
C SER A 113 9.54 -7.36 3.13
N GLN A 114 9.31 -6.15 2.62
CA GLN A 114 7.98 -5.69 2.22
C GLN A 114 7.41 -6.50 1.05
N LEU A 115 8.22 -6.80 0.03
CA LEU A 115 7.81 -7.64 -1.10
C LEU A 115 7.45 -9.05 -0.65
N GLN A 116 8.31 -9.66 0.17
CA GLN A 116 8.07 -10.96 0.77
C GLN A 116 6.73 -11.01 1.51
N LEU A 117 6.47 -10.00 2.35
CA LEU A 117 5.20 -9.89 3.04
C LEU A 117 4.03 -9.67 2.07
N LEU A 118 4.17 -8.84 1.03
CA LEU A 118 3.13 -8.64 0.01
C LEU A 118 2.75 -9.94 -0.70
N PHE A 119 3.74 -10.71 -1.14
CA PHE A 119 3.49 -12.02 -1.74
C PHE A 119 2.86 -13.00 -0.74
N ALA A 120 3.27 -12.97 0.53
CA ALA A 120 2.63 -13.76 1.58
C ALA A 120 1.17 -13.36 1.80
N CYS A 121 0.87 -12.07 1.93
CA CYS A 121 -0.48 -11.53 2.05
C CYS A 121 -1.37 -12.01 0.89
N CYS A 122 -0.82 -12.09 -0.32
CA CYS A 122 -1.49 -12.55 -1.54
C CYS A 122 -1.39 -14.08 -1.72
N HIS A 123 -1.39 -14.86 -0.64
CA HIS A 123 -1.38 -16.32 -0.74
C HIS A 123 -2.68 -16.84 -1.38
N PRO A 124 -2.63 -17.73 -2.38
CA PRO A 124 -3.83 -18.18 -3.11
C PRO A 124 -4.83 -18.98 -2.27
N GLN A 125 -4.41 -19.53 -1.12
CA GLN A 125 -5.32 -20.20 -0.17
C GLN A 125 -6.12 -19.21 0.70
N LEU A 126 -5.76 -17.93 0.69
CA LEU A 126 -6.55 -16.88 1.32
C LEU A 126 -7.59 -16.36 0.34
N THR A 127 -8.78 -16.00 0.85
CA THR A 127 -9.79 -15.32 0.03
C THR A 127 -9.32 -13.92 -0.36
N SER A 128 -9.80 -13.37 -1.48
CA SER A 128 -9.43 -12.00 -1.90
C SER A 128 -9.69 -10.96 -0.81
N SER A 129 -10.82 -11.05 -0.10
CA SER A 129 -11.09 -10.18 1.05
C SER A 129 -10.06 -10.32 2.16
N ALA A 130 -9.62 -11.55 2.49
CA ALA A 130 -8.58 -11.75 3.49
C ALA A 130 -7.20 -11.21 3.03
N GLN A 131 -6.87 -11.35 1.74
CA GLN A 131 -5.65 -10.81 1.14
C GLN A 131 -5.63 -9.27 1.24
N LEU A 132 -6.74 -8.61 0.92
CA LEU A 132 -6.90 -7.14 1.03
C LEU A 132 -6.74 -6.66 2.48
N ILE A 133 -7.49 -7.27 3.40
CA ILE A 133 -7.49 -6.91 4.83
C ILE A 133 -6.08 -7.08 5.42
N PHE A 134 -5.44 -8.21 5.14
CA PHE A 134 -4.13 -8.51 5.69
C PHE A 134 -3.04 -7.59 5.11
N SER A 135 -3.14 -7.23 3.82
CA SER A 135 -2.25 -6.26 3.18
C SER A 135 -2.40 -4.86 3.79
N LEU A 136 -3.64 -4.35 3.90
CA LEU A 136 -3.90 -3.04 4.52
C LEU A 136 -3.38 -2.97 5.96
N LYS A 137 -3.64 -4.00 6.76
CA LYS A 137 -3.22 -4.03 8.16
C LYS A 137 -1.69 -4.01 8.31
N HIS A 138 -0.98 -4.84 7.54
CA HIS A 138 0.43 -5.10 7.81
C HIS A 138 1.41 -4.34 6.92
N LEU A 139 1.02 -4.03 5.68
CA LEU A 139 1.83 -3.23 4.76
C LEU A 139 1.42 -1.76 4.77
N GLY A 140 0.13 -1.47 4.92
CA GLY A 140 -0.39 -0.10 4.95
C GLY A 140 -0.60 0.49 6.36
N GLY A 141 -0.41 -0.30 7.42
CA GLY A 141 -0.57 0.15 8.80
C GLY A 141 -1.98 0.60 9.18
N PHE A 142 -3.01 0.15 8.45
CA PHE A 142 -4.40 0.55 8.74
C PHE A 142 -4.96 -0.16 9.97
N GLY A 143 -5.72 0.59 10.78
CA GLY A 143 -6.49 0.06 11.91
C GLY A 143 -7.69 -0.78 11.47
N VAL A 144 -8.23 -1.60 12.38
CA VAL A 144 -9.39 -2.46 12.09
C VAL A 144 -10.62 -1.62 11.70
N GLU A 145 -10.83 -0.51 12.38
CA GLU A 145 -11.84 0.51 12.07
C GLU A 145 -11.74 1.05 10.66
N GLU A 146 -10.53 1.45 10.27
CA GLU A 146 -10.24 2.06 8.99
C GLU A 146 -10.46 1.05 7.86
N ILE A 147 -9.98 -0.18 8.05
CA ILE A 147 -10.18 -1.27 7.09
C ILE A 147 -11.67 -1.60 6.95
N ALA A 148 -12.39 -1.69 8.07
CA ALA A 148 -13.83 -1.95 8.06
C ALA A 148 -14.60 -0.86 7.30
N GLN A 149 -14.24 0.41 7.51
CA GLN A 149 -14.83 1.53 6.79
C GLN A 149 -14.48 1.51 5.30
N GLY A 150 -13.20 1.33 4.96
CA GLY A 150 -12.71 1.35 3.58
C GLY A 150 -13.25 0.20 2.72
N LEU A 151 -13.33 -1.00 3.29
CA LEU A 151 -13.84 -2.20 2.59
C LEU A 151 -15.34 -2.43 2.80
N GLN A 152 -16.05 -1.51 3.48
CA GLN A 152 -17.48 -1.62 3.78
C GLN A 152 -17.87 -2.94 4.49
N GLN A 153 -17.05 -3.36 5.44
CA GLN A 153 -17.24 -4.56 6.25
C GLN A 153 -17.51 -4.23 7.72
N SER A 154 -18.02 -5.18 8.50
CA SER A 154 -18.10 -5.00 9.95
C SER A 154 -16.73 -5.15 10.60
N LYS A 155 -16.48 -4.42 11.70
CA LYS A 155 -15.24 -4.55 12.49
C LYS A 155 -14.97 -5.99 12.92
N ASP A 156 -16.03 -6.72 13.30
CA ASP A 156 -15.95 -8.13 13.69
C ASP A 156 -15.53 -9.03 12.53
N ALA A 157 -16.05 -8.78 11.31
CA ALA A 157 -15.63 -9.53 10.11
C ALA A 157 -14.15 -9.30 9.80
N VAL A 158 -13.67 -8.05 9.88
CA VAL A 158 -12.26 -7.70 9.69
C VAL A 158 -11.39 -8.39 10.74
N TYR A 159 -11.74 -8.29 12.02
CA TYR A 159 -11.01 -8.93 13.11
C TYR A 159 -10.92 -10.45 12.94
N LYS A 160 -12.06 -11.12 12.67
CA LYS A 160 -12.10 -12.56 12.41
C LYS A 160 -11.30 -12.97 11.18
N SER A 161 -11.27 -12.12 10.14
CA SER A 161 -10.44 -12.36 8.96
C SER A 161 -8.95 -12.32 9.32
N LEU A 162 -8.51 -11.28 10.04
CA LEU A 162 -7.12 -11.15 10.50
C LEU A 162 -6.69 -12.34 11.37
N GLN A 163 -7.54 -12.78 12.31
CA GLN A 163 -7.24 -13.94 13.15
C GLN A 163 -7.10 -15.24 12.35
N ARG A 164 -7.95 -15.45 11.33
CA ARG A 164 -7.85 -16.62 10.45
C ARG A 164 -6.58 -16.58 9.60
N SER A 165 -6.26 -15.43 8.99
CA SER A 165 -5.02 -15.26 8.22
C SER A 165 -3.79 -15.48 9.10
N LYS A 166 -3.78 -14.96 10.32
CA LYS A 166 -2.70 -15.18 11.29
C LYS A 166 -2.50 -16.66 11.59
N LYS A 167 -3.57 -17.38 11.95
CA LYS A 167 -3.50 -18.84 12.19
C LYS A 167 -2.98 -19.58 10.95
N PHE A 168 -3.44 -19.20 9.77
CA PHE A 168 -2.97 -19.75 8.51
C PHE A 168 -1.45 -19.63 8.35
N PHE A 169 -0.89 -18.43 8.56
CA PHE A 169 0.57 -18.22 8.46
C PHE A 169 1.37 -18.88 9.58
N GLN A 170 0.81 -19.04 10.77
CA GLN A 170 1.46 -19.78 11.87
C GLN A 170 1.61 -21.28 11.58
N HIS A 171 0.78 -21.84 10.70
CA HIS A 171 0.86 -23.24 10.28
C HIS A 171 1.74 -23.45 9.03
N LEU A 172 2.16 -22.38 8.36
CA LEU A 172 3.13 -22.43 7.26
C LEU A 172 4.55 -22.55 7.82
N SER A 173 5.44 -23.25 7.11
CA SER A 173 6.83 -23.44 7.54
C SER A 173 7.58 -22.09 7.64
N PRO A 174 8.56 -21.96 8.56
CA PRO A 174 9.38 -20.74 8.67
C PRO A 174 10.16 -20.40 7.39
N ASP A 175 10.52 -21.42 6.60
CA ASP A 175 11.35 -21.30 5.39
C ASP A 175 10.57 -20.85 4.13
N PHE A 176 9.37 -20.28 4.32
CA PHE A 176 8.39 -20.16 3.24
C PHE A 176 8.70 -19.10 2.16
N ILE A 177 9.70 -18.22 2.35
CA ILE A 177 9.70 -16.97 1.57
C ILE A 177 11.10 -16.54 1.10
N GLU A 178 11.44 -16.95 -0.12
CA GLU A 178 12.40 -16.25 -0.97
C GLU A 178 11.64 -15.54 -2.10
N ILE A 179 11.96 -14.29 -2.41
CA ILE A 179 11.16 -13.48 -3.35
C ILE A 179 11.10 -14.13 -4.73
N ASP A 180 12.23 -14.67 -5.20
CA ASP A 180 12.31 -15.30 -6.51
C ASP A 180 11.47 -16.57 -6.60
N ILE A 181 11.35 -17.31 -5.50
CA ILE A 181 10.44 -18.46 -5.38
C ILE A 181 8.98 -17.99 -5.40
N LEU A 182 8.68 -16.86 -4.77
CA LEU A 182 7.33 -16.31 -4.68
C LEU A 182 6.87 -15.57 -5.93
N ALA A 183 7.79 -15.08 -6.77
CA ALA A 183 7.51 -14.24 -7.93
C ALA A 183 7.14 -15.02 -9.20
N SER A 184 6.62 -16.25 -9.08
CA SER A 184 6.12 -16.97 -10.26
C SER A 184 5.05 -16.14 -11.00
N PRO A 185 4.90 -16.29 -12.33
CA PRO A 185 3.96 -15.48 -13.10
C PRO A 185 2.50 -15.53 -12.57
N GLU A 186 2.06 -16.71 -12.11
CA GLU A 186 0.72 -16.89 -11.52
C GLU A 186 0.58 -16.16 -10.19
N ARG A 187 1.62 -16.19 -9.35
CA ARG A 187 1.64 -15.48 -8.07
C ARG A 187 1.65 -13.97 -8.29
N LEU A 188 2.44 -13.48 -9.25
CA LEU A 188 2.46 -12.08 -9.64
C LEU A 188 1.08 -11.63 -10.14
N GLN A 189 0.40 -12.45 -10.95
CA GLN A 189 -0.94 -12.15 -11.42
C GLN A 189 -1.93 -12.00 -10.24
N ASN A 190 -1.85 -12.87 -9.23
CA ASN A 190 -2.69 -12.75 -8.04
C ASN A 190 -2.37 -11.46 -7.26
N VAL A 191 -1.09 -11.13 -7.07
CA VAL A 191 -0.67 -9.90 -6.38
C VAL A 191 -1.21 -8.66 -7.11
N LEU A 192 -1.05 -8.60 -8.44
CA LEU A 192 -1.57 -7.50 -9.24
C LEU A 192 -3.09 -7.39 -9.15
N HIS A 193 -3.80 -8.53 -9.11
CA HIS A 193 -5.24 -8.54 -8.93
C HIS A 193 -5.66 -7.99 -7.56
N VAL A 194 -4.97 -8.39 -6.48
CA VAL A 194 -5.21 -7.86 -5.13
C VAL A 194 -4.94 -6.36 -5.08
N LEU A 195 -3.85 -5.87 -5.67
CA LEU A 195 -3.53 -4.44 -5.72
C LEU A 195 -4.55 -3.64 -6.53
N TYR A 196 -5.04 -4.20 -7.64
CA TYR A 196 -6.13 -3.62 -8.42
C TYR A 196 -7.43 -3.54 -7.62
N LEU A 197 -7.83 -4.62 -6.93
CA LEU A 197 -9.01 -4.62 -6.06
C LEU A 197 -8.84 -3.60 -4.92
N LEU A 198 -7.67 -3.57 -4.29
CA LEU A 198 -7.37 -2.65 -3.20
C LEU A 198 -7.55 -1.20 -3.64
N PHE A 199 -7.00 -0.86 -4.79
CA PHE A 199 -7.16 0.47 -5.37
C PHE A 199 -8.64 0.78 -5.62
N ASN A 200 -9.38 -0.14 -6.23
CA ASN A 200 -10.78 0.07 -6.57
C ASN A 200 -11.68 0.22 -5.35
N GLU A 201 -11.43 -0.51 -4.25
CA GLU A 201 -12.19 -0.32 -3.00
C GLU A 201 -12.02 1.10 -2.44
N GLY A 202 -10.77 1.61 -2.42
CA GLY A 202 -10.50 3.01 -2.09
C GLY A 202 -11.17 3.95 -3.10
N TYR A 203 -11.13 3.61 -4.38
CA TYR A 203 -11.65 4.47 -5.44
C TYR A 203 -13.18 4.56 -5.41
N ASP A 204 -13.91 3.45 -5.33
CA ASP A 204 -15.36 3.40 -5.60
C ASP A 204 -16.26 3.79 -4.43
N SER A 205 -15.70 3.92 -3.23
CA SER A 205 -16.40 4.24 -1.97
C SER A 205 -17.64 5.16 -2.13
N THR A 206 -18.81 4.53 -2.05
CA THR A 206 -20.14 5.06 -2.38
C THR A 206 -20.65 6.20 -1.50
N ARG A 207 -19.86 6.63 -0.51
CA ARG A 207 -20.19 7.67 0.48
C ARG A 207 -19.35 8.94 0.35
N GLY A 208 -18.68 9.12 -0.80
CA GLY A 208 -17.86 10.28 -1.12
C GLY A 208 -16.36 10.01 -0.99
N THR A 209 -15.55 10.95 -1.46
CA THR A 209 -14.09 10.94 -1.35
C THR A 209 -13.69 11.34 0.08
N SER A 210 -13.46 10.34 0.93
CA SER A 210 -12.83 10.58 2.23
C SER A 210 -11.31 10.52 2.11
N LEU A 211 -10.60 11.18 3.03
CA LEU A 211 -9.14 11.10 3.13
C LEU A 211 -8.67 9.64 3.20
N LEU A 212 -9.38 8.81 3.98
CA LEU A 212 -9.09 7.38 4.13
C LEU A 212 -9.12 6.63 2.78
N ASN A 213 -10.11 6.92 1.94
CA ASN A 213 -10.27 6.28 0.63
C ASN A 213 -9.09 6.60 -0.29
N GLN A 214 -8.63 7.85 -0.23
CA GLN A 214 -7.46 8.31 -0.97
C GLN A 214 -6.17 7.66 -0.44
N GLU A 215 -6.02 7.51 0.88
CA GLU A 215 -4.90 6.80 1.50
C GLU A 215 -4.82 5.33 1.05
N ILE A 216 -5.96 4.62 0.96
CA ILE A 216 -6.01 3.25 0.44
C ILE A 216 -5.53 3.19 -1.02
N CYS A 217 -5.98 4.13 -1.87
CA CYS A 217 -5.53 4.20 -3.25
C CYS A 217 -4.02 4.49 -3.35
N TYR A 218 -3.48 5.37 -2.50
CA TYR A 218 -2.04 5.64 -2.47
C TYR A 218 -1.23 4.46 -1.98
N GLU A 219 -1.74 3.70 -1.00
CA GLU A 219 -1.07 2.49 -0.54
C GLU A 219 -1.01 1.43 -1.66
N ALA A 220 -2.10 1.24 -2.41
CA ALA A 220 -2.09 0.38 -3.59
C ALA A 220 -1.06 0.85 -4.64
N LEU A 221 -0.98 2.17 -4.88
CA LEU A 221 0.02 2.74 -5.79
C LEU A 221 1.45 2.50 -5.30
N ARG A 222 1.73 2.71 -4.00
CA ARG A 222 3.04 2.52 -3.36
C ARG A 222 3.50 1.06 -3.48
N LEU A 223 2.64 0.11 -3.13
CA LEU A 223 2.93 -1.32 -3.27
C LEU A 223 3.16 -1.75 -4.72
N THR A 224 2.43 -1.15 -5.67
CA THR A 224 2.67 -1.40 -7.09
C THR A 224 4.02 -0.83 -7.57
N HIS A 225 4.46 0.33 -7.04
CA HIS A 225 5.83 0.84 -7.31
C HIS A 225 6.91 -0.07 -6.78
N LEU A 226 6.69 -0.65 -5.59
CA LEU A 226 7.63 -1.60 -5.00
C LEU A 226 7.86 -2.80 -5.94
N LEU A 227 6.81 -3.29 -6.60
CA LEU A 227 6.92 -4.32 -7.63
C LEU A 227 7.67 -3.82 -8.87
N ASP A 228 7.36 -2.64 -9.41
CA ASP A 228 8.04 -2.10 -10.60
C ASP A 228 9.55 -1.94 -10.36
N GLN A 229 9.93 -1.49 -9.15
CA GLN A 229 11.32 -1.42 -8.72
C GLN A 229 11.98 -2.79 -8.68
N ARG A 230 11.31 -3.81 -8.12
CA ARG A 230 11.83 -5.19 -8.08
C ARG A 230 12.13 -5.73 -9.47
N PHE A 231 11.22 -5.51 -10.41
CA PHE A 231 11.36 -6.00 -11.78
C PHE A 231 12.13 -5.04 -12.69
N ALA A 232 12.68 -3.94 -12.16
CA ALA A 232 13.38 -2.91 -12.91
C ALA A 232 12.62 -2.43 -14.16
N GLY A 233 11.29 -2.31 -14.07
CA GLY A 233 10.44 -1.91 -15.18
C GLY A 233 10.31 -2.90 -16.34
N LYS A 234 10.67 -4.18 -16.14
CA LYS A 234 10.58 -5.21 -17.20
C LYS A 234 9.22 -5.90 -17.27
N GLU A 235 8.50 -5.95 -16.15
CA GLU A 235 7.18 -6.61 -16.08
C GLU A 235 6.06 -5.66 -16.52
N LEU A 236 5.65 -5.80 -17.78
CA LEU A 236 4.63 -4.94 -18.39
C LEU A 236 3.30 -4.91 -17.61
N PRO A 237 2.74 -6.04 -17.10
CA PRO A 237 1.49 -5.98 -16.32
C PRO A 237 1.58 -5.08 -15.08
N VAL A 238 2.75 -4.98 -14.44
CA VAL A 238 2.99 -4.09 -13.30
C VAL A 238 2.93 -2.62 -13.75
N ARG A 239 3.63 -2.29 -14.85
CA ARG A 239 3.64 -0.94 -15.43
C ARG A 239 2.27 -0.50 -15.91
N HIS A 240 1.53 -1.38 -16.56
CA HIS A 240 0.17 -1.08 -17.01
C HIS A 240 -0.79 -0.86 -15.85
N LEU A 241 -0.66 -1.61 -14.75
CA LEU A 241 -1.43 -1.33 -13.53
C LEU A 241 -1.06 0.04 -12.97
N LEU A 242 0.24 0.36 -12.81
CA LEU A 242 0.68 1.70 -12.38
C LEU A 242 0.09 2.81 -13.24
N SER A 243 0.14 2.65 -14.56
CA SER A 243 -0.43 3.59 -15.52
C SER A 243 -1.91 3.84 -15.25
N LEU A 244 -2.70 2.77 -15.11
CA LEU A 244 -4.13 2.83 -14.77
C LEU A 244 -4.37 3.57 -13.45
N LEU A 245 -3.64 3.22 -12.39
CA LEU A 245 -3.80 3.83 -11.07
C LEU A 245 -3.53 5.34 -11.11
N TYR A 246 -2.46 5.76 -11.81
CA TYR A 246 -2.13 7.17 -11.99
C TYR A 246 -3.23 7.95 -12.72
N PHE A 247 -3.79 7.40 -13.81
CA PHE A 247 -4.89 8.06 -14.52
C PHE A 247 -6.13 8.19 -13.64
N HIS A 248 -6.46 7.16 -12.87
CA HIS A 248 -7.59 7.21 -11.95
C HIS A 248 -7.38 8.23 -10.82
N LEU A 249 -6.20 8.26 -10.20
CA LEU A 249 -5.85 9.24 -9.17
C LEU A 249 -5.85 10.67 -9.69
N SER A 250 -5.47 10.89 -10.96
CA SER A 250 -5.40 12.24 -11.53
C SER A 250 -6.74 13.00 -11.50
N ARG A 251 -7.86 12.29 -11.43
CA ARG A 251 -9.20 12.87 -11.39
C ARG A 251 -9.91 12.68 -10.04
N PHE A 252 -9.23 12.13 -9.03
CA PHE A 252 -9.83 11.69 -7.77
C PHE A 252 -10.71 12.77 -7.13
N GLU A 253 -10.18 13.97 -6.93
CA GLU A 253 -10.88 15.11 -6.33
C GLU A 253 -12.12 15.56 -7.12
N THR A 254 -12.12 15.41 -8.45
CA THR A 254 -13.23 15.87 -9.30
C THR A 254 -14.38 14.88 -9.41
N ARG A 255 -14.27 13.70 -8.77
CA ARG A 255 -15.32 12.67 -8.80
C ARG A 255 -16.49 12.98 -7.90
N VAL A 256 -16.35 13.95 -7.01
CA VAL A 256 -17.32 14.29 -5.99
C VAL A 256 -17.50 15.80 -5.98
N ASP A 257 -18.75 16.28 -5.87
CA ASP A 257 -19.04 17.70 -5.76
C ASP A 257 -18.92 18.19 -4.30
N GLY A 258 -19.07 19.49 -4.06
CA GLY A 258 -19.03 20.07 -2.71
C GLY A 258 -20.14 19.56 -1.76
N GLN A 259 -21.08 18.74 -2.25
CA GLN A 259 -22.14 18.11 -1.47
C GLN A 259 -21.88 16.60 -1.26
N GLY A 260 -20.72 16.07 -1.65
CA GLY A 260 -20.39 14.67 -1.46
C GLY A 260 -21.01 13.74 -2.52
N ARG A 261 -21.59 14.26 -3.61
CA ARG A 261 -22.27 13.45 -4.64
C ARG A 261 -21.35 13.15 -5.80
N PHE A 262 -21.50 11.95 -6.38
CA PHE A 262 -20.72 11.56 -7.54
C PHE A 262 -20.99 12.43 -8.78
N VAL A 263 -19.91 12.89 -9.39
CA VAL A 263 -19.92 13.64 -10.64
C VAL A 263 -19.61 12.67 -11.79
N PRO A 264 -20.55 12.45 -12.73
CA PRO A 264 -20.31 11.61 -13.91
C PRO A 264 -19.09 12.10 -14.69
N LEU A 265 -18.29 11.19 -15.25
CA LEU A 265 -17.03 11.51 -15.95
C LEU A 265 -17.17 12.65 -16.98
N ALA A 266 -18.27 12.68 -17.74
CA ALA A 266 -18.53 13.70 -18.74
C ALA A 266 -18.70 15.13 -18.17
N ARG A 267 -19.09 15.24 -16.89
CA ARG A 267 -19.32 16.49 -16.15
C ARG A 267 -18.16 16.88 -15.23
N GLN A 268 -17.12 16.05 -15.12
CA GLN A 268 -15.95 16.37 -14.30
C GLN A 268 -15.16 17.52 -14.93
N GLU A 269 -14.72 18.47 -14.11
CA GLU A 269 -13.89 19.59 -14.55
C GLU A 269 -12.47 19.12 -14.84
N ARG A 270 -12.23 18.69 -16.09
CA ARG A 270 -10.92 18.22 -16.57
C ARG A 270 -9.77 19.22 -16.35
N ALA A 271 -10.07 20.51 -16.22
CA ALA A 271 -9.07 21.53 -15.91
C ALA A 271 -8.44 21.32 -14.54
N GLN A 272 -9.19 20.75 -13.60
CA GLN A 272 -8.75 20.45 -12.24
C GLN A 272 -8.05 19.08 -12.10
N TRP A 273 -7.94 18.30 -13.19
CA TRP A 273 -7.23 17.02 -13.15
C TRP A 273 -5.72 17.25 -12.98
N ASP A 274 -5.10 16.42 -12.13
CA ASP A 274 -3.68 16.52 -11.81
C ASP A 274 -2.82 16.15 -13.03
N ARG A 275 -2.20 17.18 -13.61
CA ARG A 275 -1.33 17.04 -14.79
C ARG A 275 -0.02 16.33 -14.50
N HIS A 276 0.44 16.31 -13.25
CA HIS A 276 1.60 15.52 -12.88
C HIS A 276 1.25 14.03 -12.90
N LEU A 277 0.14 13.63 -12.28
CA LEU A 277 -0.31 12.23 -12.27
C LEU A 277 -0.64 11.73 -13.68
N ILE A 278 -1.25 12.56 -14.54
CA ILE A 278 -1.46 12.20 -15.96
C ILE A 278 -0.13 11.91 -16.66
N ARG A 279 0.89 12.76 -16.48
CA ARG A 279 2.23 12.54 -17.08
C ARG A 279 2.87 11.26 -16.57
N ARG A 280 2.71 10.93 -15.28
CA ARG A 280 3.16 9.66 -14.71
C ARG A 280 2.41 8.47 -15.32
N GLY A 281 1.09 8.57 -15.50
CA GLY A 281 0.28 7.56 -16.17
C GLY A 281 0.79 7.26 -17.58
N PHE A 282 1.07 8.29 -18.37
CA PHE A 282 1.68 8.13 -19.70
C PHE A 282 3.10 7.55 -19.66
N HIS A 283 3.93 7.91 -18.68
CA HIS A 283 5.27 7.35 -18.52
C HIS A 283 5.25 5.83 -18.33
N PHE A 284 4.31 5.30 -17.55
CA PHE A 284 4.16 3.86 -17.36
C PHE A 284 3.43 3.15 -18.52
N LEU A 285 2.75 3.89 -19.40
CA LEU A 285 2.03 3.34 -20.55
C LEU A 285 2.90 3.12 -21.80
N GLN A 286 4.13 3.67 -21.86
CA GLN A 286 4.91 3.95 -23.10
C GLN A 286 5.16 2.80 -24.10
N ASP A 287 4.61 1.62 -23.91
CA ASP A 287 4.69 0.49 -24.83
C ASP A 287 3.72 0.69 -26.01
N ALA A 288 4.28 1.00 -27.19
CA ALA A 288 3.52 1.33 -28.41
C ALA A 288 2.48 0.28 -28.82
N PHE A 289 2.73 -0.99 -28.48
CA PHE A 289 1.74 -2.07 -28.41
C PHE A 289 2.43 -3.31 -27.78
N PRO A 290 1.97 -3.84 -26.63
CA PRO A 290 2.63 -5.00 -26.02
C PRO A 290 2.37 -6.26 -26.85
N ALA A 291 3.38 -7.14 -26.95
CA ALA A 291 3.24 -8.42 -27.67
C ALA A 291 2.15 -9.33 -27.06
N LYS A 292 1.93 -9.22 -25.74
CA LYS A 292 0.82 -9.87 -25.03
C LYS A 292 -0.01 -8.81 -24.31
N VAL A 293 -1.25 -8.65 -24.76
CA VAL A 293 -2.22 -7.74 -24.14
C VAL A 293 -2.66 -8.32 -22.80
N ASN A 294 -2.67 -7.48 -21.77
CA ASN A 294 -3.22 -7.78 -20.45
C ASN A 294 -4.38 -6.83 -20.13
N PRO A 295 -5.26 -7.18 -19.17
CA PRO A 295 -6.44 -6.36 -18.85
C PRO A 295 -6.11 -4.93 -18.41
N TYR A 296 -5.01 -4.73 -17.69
CA TYR A 296 -4.62 -3.41 -17.18
C TYR A 296 -4.19 -2.47 -18.31
N TYR A 297 -3.54 -3.00 -19.36
CA TYR A 297 -3.19 -2.21 -20.54
C TYR A 297 -4.44 -1.61 -21.21
N LEU A 298 -5.46 -2.45 -21.47
CA LEU A 298 -6.70 -2.00 -22.11
C LEU A 298 -7.40 -0.92 -21.29
N GLN A 299 -7.49 -1.13 -19.98
CA GLN A 299 -8.09 -0.15 -19.06
C GLN A 299 -7.27 1.15 -19.02
N ALA A 300 -5.93 1.05 -18.97
CA ALA A 300 -5.04 2.20 -18.99
C ALA A 300 -5.16 2.99 -20.30
N CYS A 301 -5.27 2.32 -21.45
CA CYS A 301 -5.54 2.97 -22.74
C CYS A 301 -6.87 3.72 -22.75
N ILE A 302 -7.95 3.13 -22.23
CA ILE A 302 -9.25 3.82 -22.13
C ILE A 302 -9.14 5.04 -21.21
N ALA A 303 -8.50 4.88 -20.06
CA ALA A 303 -8.29 5.98 -19.11
C ALA A 303 -7.41 7.10 -19.70
N SER A 304 -6.39 6.75 -20.48
CA SER A 304 -5.48 7.71 -21.10
C SER A 304 -6.17 8.54 -22.17
N LEU A 305 -7.10 7.96 -22.95
CA LEU A 305 -7.92 8.71 -23.91
C LEU A 305 -8.77 9.77 -23.20
N HIS A 306 -9.34 9.44 -22.04
CA HIS A 306 -10.07 10.43 -21.24
C HIS A 306 -9.15 11.51 -20.65
N ALA A 307 -7.93 11.15 -20.23
CA ALA A 307 -6.94 12.08 -19.67
C ALA A 307 -6.35 13.04 -20.73
N ALA A 308 -6.20 12.57 -21.96
CA ALA A 308 -5.71 13.36 -23.10
C ALA A 308 -6.82 14.17 -23.79
N ALA A 309 -8.10 13.89 -23.51
CA ALA A 309 -9.20 14.58 -24.16
C ALA A 309 -9.11 16.11 -23.90
N PRO A 310 -9.27 16.95 -24.94
CA PRO A 310 -9.20 18.39 -24.78
C PRO A 310 -10.28 18.89 -23.81
N LEU A 311 -10.00 20.02 -23.16
CA LEU A 311 -10.99 20.74 -22.36
C LEU A 311 -12.14 21.14 -23.30
N LEU A 312 -13.26 20.43 -23.26
CA LEU A 312 -14.46 20.85 -23.97
C LEU A 312 -14.88 22.23 -23.42
N PRO A 313 -14.99 23.27 -24.26
CA PRO A 313 -15.51 24.54 -23.80
C PRO A 313 -16.96 24.36 -23.29
N PRO A 314 -17.36 25.03 -22.20
CA PRO A 314 -18.59 24.74 -21.44
C PRO A 314 -19.92 24.94 -22.20
N HIS A 315 -19.92 25.22 -23.51
CA HIS A 315 -21.13 25.60 -24.27
C HIS A 315 -21.50 24.68 -25.44
N ARG A 316 -20.85 23.53 -25.64
CA ARG A 316 -21.26 22.56 -26.68
C ARG A 316 -21.69 21.23 -26.10
N LEU A 317 -22.70 21.25 -25.23
CA LEU A 317 -23.64 20.14 -25.14
C LEU A 317 -24.85 20.55 -25.97
N VAL A 318 -24.76 20.36 -27.30
CA VAL A 318 -25.94 20.43 -28.17
C VAL A 318 -26.86 19.31 -27.71
N ARG A 319 -27.85 19.65 -26.89
CA ARG A 319 -29.00 18.77 -26.67
C ARG A 319 -29.69 18.66 -28.03
N HIS A 320 -29.50 17.56 -28.72
CA HIS A 320 -30.45 17.13 -29.74
C HIS A 320 -31.75 16.79 -29.02
N GLN A 321 -32.56 17.82 -28.74
CA GLN A 321 -33.99 17.66 -28.58
C GLN A 321 -34.55 17.55 -29.99
N THR A 322 -34.76 16.32 -30.44
CA THR A 322 -35.69 16.03 -31.54
C THR A 322 -37.10 16.25 -30.99
N PRO A 323 -37.89 17.19 -31.52
CA PRO A 323 -39.32 17.21 -31.25
C PRO A 323 -40.00 16.11 -32.08
N LEU A 324 -40.92 15.38 -31.44
CA LEU A 324 -41.92 14.52 -32.09
C LEU A 324 -42.97 15.36 -32.81
#